data_AF-A0A9W7EKJ2-F1
#
_entry.id   AF-A0A9W7EKJ2-F1
#
_cell.length_a   1.000
_cell.length_b   1.000
_cell.length_c   1.000
_cell.angle_alpha   90.00
_cell.angle_beta   90.00
_cell.angle_gamma   90.00
#
_symmetry.space_group_name_H-M   'P 1'
#
loop_
_entity.id
_entity.type
_entity.pdbx_description
1 polymer ?
#
loop_
_entity_poly.entity_id
_entity_poly.type
_entity_poly.pdbx_seq_one_letter_code
_entity_poly.pdbx_strand_id
1 'polypeptide(L)'
;MATTSLQEQCEESISLLTSRQINFLALDFDLTVIDIHTGGAWQGTAEELATHVRPLFKHLIIAACEANMSVAIVTFSPQVPMIRAVLQLLVPTYSPQIPIRGADRTWVYEGSGSQEGKQAHLASAVEEILSMREMTITRRSTLLIDDDANNIKVALSEGVRAIWLNPRDEGRLLGNIKELLE
;
A
#
# COMPACT_ATOMS: atom_id res chain seq x y z
N MET A 1 31.72 2.45 6.69
CA MET A 1 30.75 2.22 5.59
C MET A 1 29.68 3.26 5.76
N ALA A 2 29.40 4.08 4.75
CA ALA A 2 28.35 5.08 4.85
C ALA A 2 26.99 4.36 4.94
N THR A 3 26.16 4.73 5.90
CA THR A 3 24.79 4.21 5.98
C THR A 3 24.00 4.80 4.83
N THR A 4 23.54 3.95 3.91
CA THR A 4 22.65 4.32 2.79
C THR A 4 21.41 5.03 3.32
N SER A 5 20.97 6.11 2.67
CA SER A 5 19.80 6.87 3.09
C SER A 5 18.52 6.03 3.00
N LEU A 6 17.48 6.40 3.76
CA LEU A 6 16.18 5.71 3.71
C LEU A 6 15.58 5.72 2.29
N GLN A 7 15.77 6.81 1.57
CA GLN A 7 15.34 6.94 0.18
C GLN A 7 16.02 5.90 -0.72
N GLU A 8 17.35 5.86 -0.72
CA GLU A 8 18.12 4.89 -1.51
C GLU A 8 17.75 3.44 -1.15
N GLN A 9 17.51 3.14 0.14
CA GLN A 9 17.06 1.81 0.56
C GLN A 9 15.67 1.46 0.02
N CYS A 10 14.76 2.43 -0.11
CA CYS A 10 13.46 2.22 -0.75
C CYS A 10 13.61 1.99 -2.26
N GLU A 11 14.44 2.78 -2.93
CA GLU A 11 14.74 2.62 -4.37
C GLU A 11 15.34 1.24 -4.68
N GLU A 12 16.29 0.76 -3.86
CA GLU A 12 16.83 -0.60 -3.93
C GLU A 12 15.73 -1.66 -3.76
N SER A 13 14.86 -1.47 -2.76
CA SER A 13 13.79 -2.42 -2.45
C SER A 13 12.76 -2.50 -3.57
N ILE A 14 12.38 -1.36 -4.15
CA ILE A 14 11.49 -1.32 -5.32
C ILE A 14 12.15 -1.94 -6.55
N SER A 15 13.43 -1.66 -6.79
CA SER A 15 14.19 -2.27 -7.89
C SER A 15 14.20 -3.79 -7.78
N LEU A 16 14.38 -4.31 -6.56
CA LEU A 16 14.35 -5.72 -6.27
C LEU A 16 12.95 -6.32 -6.53
N LEU A 17 11.88 -5.68 -6.07
CA LEU A 17 10.49 -6.11 -6.34
C LEU A 17 10.22 -6.16 -7.85
N THR A 18 10.60 -5.12 -8.60
CA THR A 18 10.45 -5.03 -10.05
C THR A 18 11.21 -6.15 -10.77
N SER A 19 12.43 -6.48 -10.32
CA SER A 19 13.21 -7.60 -10.87
C SER A 19 12.51 -8.96 -10.72
N ARG A 20 11.56 -9.06 -9.79
CA ARG A 20 10.74 -10.25 -9.52
C ARG A 20 9.34 -10.15 -10.08
N GLN A 21 9.13 -9.24 -11.04
CA GLN A 21 7.87 -9.02 -11.75
C GLN A 21 6.71 -8.63 -10.81
N ILE A 22 7.04 -8.05 -9.65
CA ILE A 22 6.05 -7.37 -8.82
C ILE A 22 5.89 -5.96 -9.40
N ASN A 23 4.66 -5.61 -9.74
CA ASN A 23 4.33 -4.35 -10.41
C ASN A 23 3.14 -3.61 -9.79
N PHE A 24 2.60 -4.14 -8.69
CA PHE A 24 1.53 -3.52 -7.91
C PHE A 24 1.83 -3.61 -6.42
N LEU A 25 1.90 -2.46 -5.76
CA LEU A 25 2.03 -2.30 -4.32
C LEU A 25 0.71 -1.84 -3.72
N ALA A 26 0.11 -2.68 -2.89
CA ALA A 26 -1.10 -2.36 -2.15
C ALA A 26 -0.75 -2.14 -0.68
N LEU A 27 -1.16 -1.00 -0.14
CA LEU A 27 -0.81 -0.57 1.20
C LEU A 27 -2.07 -0.42 2.05
N ASP A 28 -2.05 -1.00 3.25
CA ASP A 28 -2.96 -0.57 4.30
C ASP A 28 -2.64 0.86 4.78
N PHE A 29 -3.59 1.48 5.48
CA PHE A 29 -3.45 2.84 5.99
C PHE A 29 -3.18 2.90 7.50
N ASP A 30 -4.17 2.59 8.33
CA ASP A 30 -4.08 2.65 9.80
C ASP A 30 -3.01 1.70 10.33
N LEU A 31 -2.17 2.15 11.27
CA LEU A 31 -1.02 1.38 11.78
C LEU A 31 -0.02 0.87 10.71
N THR A 32 -0.26 1.16 9.43
CA THR A 32 0.59 0.83 8.29
C THR A 32 1.26 2.07 7.73
N VAL A 33 0.61 2.83 6.85
CA VAL A 33 1.16 4.09 6.32
C VAL A 33 1.30 5.14 7.42
N ILE A 34 0.34 5.16 8.35
CA ILE A 34 0.39 5.99 9.57
C ILE A 34 0.71 5.15 10.80
N ASP A 35 1.28 5.77 11.84
CA ASP A 35 1.70 5.08 13.07
C ASP A 35 0.61 4.98 14.15
N ILE A 36 -0.57 5.54 13.88
CA ILE A 36 -1.75 5.48 14.75
C ILE A 36 -2.91 4.73 14.08
N HIS A 37 -3.83 4.28 14.93
CA HIS A 37 -5.11 3.72 14.50
C HIS A 37 -6.21 4.78 14.63
N THR A 38 -6.74 5.26 13.51
CA THR A 38 -7.80 6.30 13.47
C THR A 38 -9.17 5.79 13.89
N GLY A 39 -9.37 4.47 13.88
CA GLY A 39 -10.68 3.87 14.12
C GLY A 39 -11.69 4.13 12.99
N GLY A 40 -11.21 4.58 11.83
CA GLY A 40 -12.07 5.01 10.73
C GLY A 40 -12.84 6.30 11.03
N ALA A 41 -12.43 7.07 12.05
CA ALA A 41 -13.15 8.25 12.52
C ALA A 41 -12.20 9.35 13.04
N TRP A 42 -11.09 9.60 12.35
CA TRP A 42 -10.22 10.75 12.63
C TRP A 42 -11.03 12.06 12.62
N GLN A 43 -10.86 12.86 13.67
CA GLN A 43 -11.60 14.12 13.89
C GLN A 43 -10.76 15.38 13.61
N GLY A 44 -9.43 15.21 13.49
CA GLY A 44 -8.51 16.31 13.19
C GLY A 44 -8.42 16.65 11.71
N THR A 45 -7.46 17.48 11.35
CA THR A 45 -7.18 17.84 9.96
C THR A 45 -6.29 16.81 9.26
N ALA A 46 -6.17 16.93 7.92
CA ALA A 46 -5.26 16.10 7.14
C ALA A 46 -3.79 16.41 7.46
N GLU A 47 -3.46 17.67 7.75
CA GLU A 47 -2.11 18.09 8.16
C GLU A 47 -1.72 17.46 9.49
N GLU A 48 -2.64 17.45 10.47
CA GLU A 48 -2.43 16.77 11.74
C GLU A 48 -2.22 15.27 11.55
N LEU A 49 -3.06 14.61 10.74
CA LEU A 49 -2.90 13.19 10.44
C LEU A 49 -1.63 12.90 9.64
N ALA A 50 -1.20 13.82 8.77
CA ALA A 50 0.03 13.67 8.00
C ALA A 50 1.29 13.66 8.89
N THR A 51 1.23 14.23 10.09
CA THR A 51 2.34 14.13 11.08
C THR A 51 2.55 12.70 11.58
N HIS A 52 1.54 11.83 11.44
CA HIS A 52 1.59 10.42 11.80
C HIS A 52 2.05 9.51 10.65
N VAL A 53 2.30 10.06 9.46
CA VAL A 53 2.79 9.24 8.34
C VAL A 53 4.21 8.79 8.64
N ARG A 54 4.43 7.47 8.59
CA ARG A 54 5.77 6.90 8.75
C ARG A 54 6.63 7.33 7.56
N PRO A 55 7.83 7.92 7.77
CA PRO A 55 8.67 8.46 6.69
C PRO A 55 8.99 7.44 5.59
N LEU A 56 9.11 6.16 5.97
CA LEU A 56 9.34 5.04 5.06
C LEU A 56 8.35 5.01 3.90
N PHE A 57 7.05 5.17 4.16
CA PHE A 57 6.03 5.05 3.12
C PHE A 57 6.03 6.22 2.14
N LYS A 58 6.48 7.42 2.56
CA LYS A 58 6.72 8.52 1.62
C LYS A 58 7.72 8.09 0.55
N HIS A 59 8.88 7.61 0.97
CA HIS A 59 9.96 7.22 0.08
C HIS A 59 9.59 5.98 -0.75
N LEU A 60 8.93 5.00 -0.14
CA LEU A 60 8.51 3.79 -0.82
C LEU A 60 7.47 4.06 -1.92
N ILE A 61 6.48 4.93 -1.66
CA ILE A 61 5.47 5.30 -2.66
C ILE A 61 6.10 6.07 -3.82
N ILE A 62 7.01 7.02 -3.53
CA ILE A 62 7.72 7.77 -4.57
C ILE A 62 8.54 6.82 -5.44
N ALA A 63 9.39 5.98 -4.82
CA ALA A 63 10.23 5.04 -5.53
C ALA A 63 9.41 4.06 -6.39
N ALA A 64 8.28 3.55 -5.88
CA ALA A 64 7.37 2.70 -6.63
C ALA A 64 6.83 3.41 -7.88
N CYS A 65 6.31 4.63 -7.72
CA CYS A 65 5.76 5.41 -8.83
C CYS A 65 6.82 5.75 -9.88
N GLU A 66 8.03 6.14 -9.47
CA GLU A 66 9.15 6.43 -10.37
C GLU A 66 9.61 5.19 -11.15
N ALA A 67 9.53 4.01 -10.55
CA ALA A 67 9.80 2.72 -11.19
C ALA A 67 8.64 2.19 -12.04
N ASN A 68 7.61 3.00 -12.31
CA ASN A 68 6.40 2.63 -13.04
C ASN A 68 5.58 1.50 -12.37
N MET A 69 5.80 1.22 -11.08
CA MET A 69 4.97 0.34 -10.28
C MET A 69 3.68 1.05 -9.87
N SER A 70 2.54 0.37 -9.97
CA SER A 70 1.28 0.93 -9.52
C SER A 70 1.16 0.85 -8.00
N VAL A 71 0.55 1.85 -7.38
CA VAL A 71 0.33 1.92 -5.92
C VAL A 71 -1.14 2.15 -5.64
N ALA A 72 -1.70 1.46 -4.65
CA ALA A 72 -3.03 1.73 -4.13
C ALA A 72 -3.05 1.70 -2.59
N ILE A 73 -3.97 2.47 -2.01
CA ILE A 73 -4.36 2.31 -0.60
C ILE A 73 -5.56 1.39 -0.54
N VAL A 74 -5.47 0.31 0.24
CA VAL A 74 -6.55 -0.64 0.50
C VAL A 74 -6.78 -0.70 2.01
N THR A 75 -7.91 -0.19 2.49
CA THR A 75 -8.16 0.01 3.92
C THR A 75 -9.62 -0.28 4.27
N PHE A 76 -9.88 -0.61 5.53
CA PHE A 76 -11.26 -0.67 6.04
C PHE A 76 -11.77 0.68 6.55
N SER A 77 -10.94 1.73 6.56
CA SER A 77 -11.39 3.07 6.92
C SER A 77 -12.41 3.59 5.89
N PRO A 78 -13.55 4.15 6.33
CA PRO A 78 -14.51 4.80 5.43
C PRO A 78 -14.09 6.24 5.06
N GLN A 79 -13.04 6.79 5.65
CA GLN A 79 -12.64 8.20 5.47
C GLN A 79 -11.76 8.42 4.24
N VAL A 80 -12.16 7.91 3.08
CA VAL A 80 -11.41 8.02 1.82
C VAL A 80 -11.01 9.48 1.47
N PRO A 81 -11.87 10.50 1.64
CA PRO A 81 -11.46 11.89 1.40
C PRO A 81 -10.33 12.37 2.32
N MET A 82 -10.31 11.94 3.58
CA MET A 82 -9.23 12.28 4.53
C MET A 82 -7.91 11.63 4.09
N ILE A 83 -7.95 10.35 3.71
CA ILE A 83 -6.78 9.62 3.20
C ILE A 83 -6.24 10.27 1.93
N ARG A 84 -7.14 10.68 1.01
CA ARG A 84 -6.75 11.41 -0.19
C ARG A 84 -6.03 12.71 0.14
N ALA A 85 -6.54 13.49 1.10
CA ALA A 85 -5.92 14.74 1.52
C ALA A 85 -4.51 14.50 2.13
N VAL A 86 -4.34 13.46 2.95
CA VAL A 86 -3.02 13.06 3.47
C VAL A 86 -2.06 12.69 2.34
N LEU A 87 -2.50 11.89 1.35
CA LEU A 87 -1.66 11.54 0.21
C LEU A 87 -1.29 12.76 -0.65
N GLN A 88 -2.17 13.74 -0.79
CA GLN A 88 -1.88 15.00 -1.50
C GLN A 88 -0.78 15.81 -0.81
N LEU A 89 -0.74 15.81 0.52
CA LEU A 89 0.34 16.42 1.30
C LEU A 89 1.65 15.63 1.18
N LEU A 90 1.54 14.29 1.13
CA LEU A 90 2.69 13.38 1.16
C LEU A 90 3.43 13.29 -0.17
N VAL A 91 2.67 13.09 -1.26
CA VAL A 91 3.15 12.79 -2.62
C VAL A 91 2.28 13.49 -3.67
N PRO A 92 2.24 14.84 -3.71
CA PRO A 92 1.26 15.59 -4.51
C PRO A 92 1.23 15.19 -5.98
N THR A 93 2.39 14.95 -6.59
CA THR A 93 2.52 14.52 -7.99
C THR A 93 1.84 13.18 -8.28
N TYR A 94 1.96 12.21 -7.37
CA TYR A 94 1.47 10.85 -7.56
C TYR A 94 0.11 10.61 -6.89
N SER A 95 -0.30 11.46 -5.95
CA SER A 95 -1.55 11.27 -5.24
C SER A 95 -2.78 11.13 -6.13
N PRO A 96 -2.94 11.82 -7.30
CA PRO A 96 -4.16 11.70 -8.10
C PRO A 96 -4.30 10.34 -8.80
N GLN A 97 -3.19 9.62 -9.02
CA GLN A 97 -3.15 8.34 -9.72
C GLN A 97 -3.21 7.12 -8.79
N ILE A 98 -3.19 7.32 -7.47
CA ILE A 98 -3.23 6.23 -6.48
C ILE A 98 -4.70 5.95 -6.14
N PRO A 99 -5.29 4.80 -6.54
CA PRO A 99 -6.61 4.42 -6.11
C PRO A 99 -6.66 4.27 -4.59
N ILE A 100 -7.79 4.64 -4.00
CA ILE A 100 -8.09 4.37 -2.59
C ILE A 100 -9.34 3.52 -2.57
N ARG A 101 -9.24 2.33 -1.99
CA ARG A 101 -10.36 1.44 -1.70
C ARG A 101 -10.53 1.39 -0.20
N GLY A 102 -11.42 2.24 0.30
CA GLY A 102 -11.87 2.29 1.69
C GLY A 102 -13.29 1.74 1.85
N ALA A 103 -13.78 1.58 3.07
CA ALA A 103 -15.15 1.14 3.34
C ALA A 103 -16.19 2.28 3.23
N ASP A 104 -16.04 3.18 2.25
CA ASP A 104 -16.82 4.40 2.08
C ASP A 104 -18.13 4.22 1.28
N ARG A 105 -18.37 2.99 0.78
CA ARG A 105 -19.54 2.60 -0.02
C ARG A 105 -19.62 3.29 -1.39
N THR A 106 -18.54 3.90 -1.88
CA THR A 106 -18.50 4.53 -3.21
C THR A 106 -18.19 3.55 -4.34
N TRP A 107 -17.81 2.33 -3.99
CA TRP A 107 -17.48 1.25 -4.93
C TRP A 107 -18.04 -0.09 -4.43
N VAL A 108 -18.19 -1.03 -5.36
CA VAL A 108 -18.59 -2.42 -5.10
C VAL A 108 -17.73 -3.32 -5.98
N TYR A 109 -17.24 -4.43 -5.43
CA TYR A 109 -16.60 -5.47 -6.22
C TYR A 109 -17.66 -6.46 -6.72
N GLU A 110 -17.87 -6.51 -8.04
CA GLU A 110 -18.85 -7.38 -8.69
C GLU A 110 -18.25 -8.68 -9.25
N GLY A 111 -16.94 -8.88 -9.08
CA GLY A 111 -16.27 -10.11 -9.52
C GLY A 111 -16.58 -11.33 -8.65
N SER A 112 -16.21 -12.50 -9.15
CA SER A 112 -16.43 -13.80 -8.49
C SER A 112 -15.29 -14.22 -7.56
N GLY A 113 -14.29 -13.36 -7.33
CA GLY A 113 -13.19 -13.63 -6.42
C GLY A 113 -13.60 -13.64 -4.94
N SER A 114 -12.67 -14.04 -4.08
CA SER A 114 -12.85 -13.99 -2.63
C SER A 114 -13.16 -12.56 -2.17
N GLN A 115 -14.07 -12.44 -1.20
CA GLN A 115 -14.35 -11.18 -0.50
C GLN A 115 -13.75 -11.16 0.92
N GLU A 116 -13.02 -12.20 1.30
CA GLU A 116 -12.38 -12.27 2.61
C GLU A 116 -11.21 -11.27 2.70
N GLY A 117 -11.01 -10.69 3.89
CA GLY A 117 -9.96 -9.70 4.12
C GLY A 117 -9.99 -8.56 3.08
N LYS A 118 -8.84 -8.31 2.45
CA LYS A 118 -8.68 -7.22 1.47
C LYS A 118 -8.84 -7.63 0.01
N GLN A 119 -9.28 -8.84 -0.29
CA GLN A 119 -9.30 -9.33 -1.66
C GLN A 119 -10.20 -8.48 -2.60
N ALA A 120 -11.40 -8.11 -2.15
CA ALA A 120 -12.29 -7.23 -2.92
C ALA A 120 -11.68 -5.83 -3.14
N HIS A 121 -10.98 -5.29 -2.13
CA HIS A 121 -10.31 -3.99 -2.20
C HIS A 121 -9.16 -4.03 -3.21
N LEU A 122 -8.33 -5.08 -3.17
CA LEU A 122 -7.24 -5.32 -4.12
C LEU A 122 -7.78 -5.43 -5.55
N ALA A 123 -8.79 -6.27 -5.76
CA ALA A 123 -9.37 -6.49 -7.08
C ALA A 123 -9.96 -5.21 -7.67
N SER A 124 -10.74 -4.46 -6.89
CA SER A 124 -11.34 -3.20 -7.34
C SER A 124 -10.30 -2.09 -7.59
N ALA A 125 -9.20 -2.07 -6.84
CA ALA A 125 -8.08 -1.18 -7.10
C ALA A 125 -7.38 -1.54 -8.43
N VAL A 126 -7.20 -2.83 -8.71
CA VAL A 126 -6.65 -3.31 -9.98
C VAL A 126 -7.54 -2.91 -11.16
N GLU A 127 -8.85 -3.09 -11.05
CA GLU A 127 -9.80 -2.68 -12.11
C GLU A 127 -9.66 -1.19 -12.47
N GLU A 128 -9.54 -0.31 -11.47
CA GLU A 128 -9.30 1.12 -11.71
C GLU A 128 -7.93 1.36 -12.37
N ILE A 129 -6.87 0.71 -11.89
CA ILE A 129 -5.52 0.85 -12.49
C ILE A 129 -5.54 0.42 -13.96
N LEU A 130 -6.16 -0.71 -14.28
CA LEU A 130 -6.22 -1.24 -15.65
C LEU A 130 -7.10 -0.39 -16.57
N SER A 131 -8.04 0.37 -16.02
CA SER A 131 -8.82 1.36 -16.79
C SER A 131 -8.00 2.58 -17.21
N MET A 132 -6.89 2.85 -16.50
CA MET A 132 -6.03 4.02 -16.72
C MET A 132 -4.70 3.68 -17.40
N ARG A 133 -4.24 2.43 -17.31
CA ARG A 133 -2.89 2.01 -17.72
C ARG A 133 -2.92 0.68 -18.46
N GLU A 134 -2.16 0.59 -19.55
CA GLU A 134 -1.90 -0.68 -20.22
C GLU A 134 -0.85 -1.49 -19.45
N MET A 135 -1.31 -2.35 -18.54
CA MET A 135 -0.45 -3.27 -17.80
C MET A 135 -1.20 -4.56 -17.47
N THR A 136 -0.49 -5.56 -16.96
CA THR A 136 -1.09 -6.77 -16.41
C THR A 136 -0.75 -6.87 -14.94
N ILE A 137 -1.77 -6.86 -14.09
CA ILE A 137 -1.63 -7.10 -12.64
C ILE A 137 -2.30 -8.43 -12.32
N THR A 138 -1.57 -9.28 -11.60
CA THR A 138 -2.04 -10.58 -11.11
C THR A 138 -1.78 -10.67 -9.62
N ARG A 139 -2.36 -11.68 -8.96
CA ARG A 139 -2.04 -11.96 -7.54
C ARG A 139 -0.53 -12.12 -7.29
N ARG A 140 0.19 -12.76 -8.22
CA ARG A 140 1.65 -12.99 -8.11
C ARG A 140 2.51 -11.75 -8.32
N SER A 141 1.99 -10.76 -9.05
CA SER A 141 2.65 -9.47 -9.29
C SER A 141 2.21 -8.39 -8.30
N THR A 142 1.34 -8.74 -7.35
CA THR A 142 0.85 -7.87 -6.28
C THR A 142 1.60 -8.16 -4.99
N LEU A 143 2.02 -7.10 -4.30
CA LEU A 143 2.49 -7.14 -2.93
C LEU A 143 1.54 -6.34 -2.03
N LEU A 144 0.96 -6.99 -1.03
CA LEU A 144 0.21 -6.35 0.07
C LEU A 144 1.14 -6.08 1.25
N ILE A 145 1.09 -4.88 1.82
CA ILE A 145 1.68 -4.55 3.12
C ILE A 145 0.56 -4.12 4.07
N ASP A 146 0.46 -4.81 5.20
CA ASP A 146 -0.64 -4.69 6.16
C ASP A 146 -0.15 -5.00 7.58
N ASP A 147 -0.68 -4.32 8.59
CA ASP A 147 -0.35 -4.60 9.98
C ASP A 147 -1.19 -5.72 10.61
N ASP A 148 -2.33 -6.07 10.00
CA ASP A 148 -3.19 -7.15 10.48
C ASP A 148 -2.71 -8.50 9.92
N ALA A 149 -2.20 -9.35 10.82
CA ALA A 149 -1.73 -10.69 10.47
C ALA A 149 -2.80 -11.58 9.82
N ASN A 150 -4.09 -11.36 10.09
CA ASN A 150 -5.17 -12.07 9.42
C ASN A 150 -5.31 -11.63 7.95
N ASN A 151 -5.22 -10.33 7.66
CA ASN A 151 -5.22 -9.84 6.27
C ASN A 151 -4.06 -10.43 5.48
N ILE A 152 -2.88 -10.49 6.09
CA ILE A 152 -1.68 -11.12 5.50
C ILE A 152 -1.92 -12.61 5.25
N LYS A 153 -2.43 -13.34 6.25
CA LYS A 153 -2.74 -14.77 6.11
C LYS A 153 -3.72 -15.04 4.97
N VAL A 154 -4.80 -14.26 4.88
CA VAL A 154 -5.80 -14.38 3.82
C VAL A 154 -5.19 -14.06 2.45
N ALA A 155 -4.39 -13.00 2.35
CA ALA A 155 -3.71 -12.64 1.10
C ALA A 155 -2.80 -13.76 0.61
N LEU A 156 -1.98 -14.34 1.51
CA LEU A 156 -1.10 -15.46 1.18
C LEU A 156 -1.89 -16.71 0.75
N SER A 157 -3.00 -17.05 1.44
CA SER A 157 -3.84 -18.19 1.05
C SER A 157 -4.51 -18.01 -0.30
N GLU A 158 -4.77 -16.77 -0.71
CA GLU A 158 -5.34 -16.42 -2.01
C GLU A 158 -4.27 -16.33 -3.11
N GLY A 159 -2.98 -16.44 -2.78
CA GLY A 159 -1.87 -16.39 -3.72
C GLY A 159 -1.38 -14.97 -4.03
N VAL A 160 -1.75 -13.98 -3.23
CA VAL A 160 -1.18 -12.63 -3.22
C VAL A 160 0.10 -12.65 -2.37
N ARG A 161 1.18 -12.03 -2.84
CA ARG A 161 2.38 -11.86 -1.99
C ARG A 161 2.04 -10.83 -0.91
N ALA A 162 2.45 -11.08 0.32
CA ALA A 162 2.14 -10.17 1.41
C ALA A 162 3.27 -10.12 2.43
N ILE A 163 3.50 -8.94 3.00
CA ILE A 163 4.44 -8.72 4.10
C ILE A 163 3.66 -8.12 5.26
N TRP A 164 3.74 -8.80 6.39
CA TRP A 164 3.25 -8.25 7.65
C TRP A 164 4.16 -7.12 8.11
N LEU A 165 3.59 -5.93 8.30
CA LEU A 165 4.25 -4.84 8.99
C LEU A 165 4.00 -5.00 10.49
N ASN A 166 5.05 -5.08 11.30
CA ASN A 166 4.90 -4.92 12.74
C ASN A 166 4.87 -3.41 13.07
N PRO A 167 3.76 -2.84 13.58
CA PRO A 167 3.69 -1.41 13.85
C PRO A 167 4.75 -0.90 14.83
N ARG A 168 5.30 -1.80 15.66
CA ARG A 168 6.32 -1.50 16.68
C ARG A 168 7.76 -1.67 16.19
N ASP A 169 7.96 -2.19 14.98
CA ASP A 169 9.28 -2.46 14.41
C ASP A 169 9.26 -2.30 12.88
N GLU A 170 8.90 -1.10 12.42
CA GLU A 170 8.82 -0.76 11.00
C GLU A 170 10.15 -0.87 10.26
N GLY A 171 11.28 -0.74 10.99
CA GLY A 171 12.62 -0.81 10.43
C GLY A 171 12.93 -2.16 9.77
N ARG A 172 12.19 -3.21 10.12
CA ARG A 172 12.31 -4.52 9.47
C ARG A 172 11.66 -4.61 8.10
N LEU A 173 10.77 -3.69 7.71
CA LEU A 173 10.00 -3.83 6.48
C LEU A 173 10.89 -3.99 5.24
N LEU A 174 11.93 -3.17 5.12
CA LEU A 174 12.86 -3.24 3.99
C LEU A 174 13.69 -4.54 4.00
N GLY A 175 14.02 -5.06 5.18
CA GLY A 175 14.62 -6.39 5.33
C GLY A 175 13.67 -7.49 4.85
N ASN A 176 12.40 -7.45 5.29
CA ASN A 176 11.38 -8.40 4.88
C ASN A 176 11.13 -8.37 3.36
N ILE A 177 11.20 -7.20 2.72
CA ILE A 177 11.11 -7.10 1.25
C ILE A 177 12.26 -7.84 0.57
N LYS A 178 13.48 -7.75 1.12
CA LYS A 178 14.65 -8.48 0.62
C LYS A 178 14.49 -9.99 0.79
N GLU A 179 14.01 -10.43 1.97
CA GLU A 179 13.80 -11.84 2.30
C GLU A 179 12.64 -12.50 1.52
N LEU A 180 11.59 -11.76 1.15
CA LEU A 180 10.45 -12.28 0.35
C LEU A 180 10.90 -12.92 -0.98
N LEU A 181 12.13 -12.63 -1.40
CA LEU A 181 12.67 -12.93 -2.71
C LEU A 181 13.87 -13.88 -2.66
N GLU A 182 14.29 -14.34 -1.48
CA GLU A 182 15.22 -15.48 -1.31
C GLU A 182 14.47 -16.82 -1.42
#